data_AF-A0AAD4E5H4-F1
#
_entry.id   AF-A0AAD4E5H4-F1
#
_cell.length_a   1.000
_cell.length_b   1.000
_cell.length_c   1.000
_cell.angle_alpha   90.00
_cell.angle_beta   90.00
_cell.angle_gamma   90.00
#
_symmetry.space_group_name_H-M   'P 1'
#
loop_
_entity.id
_entity.type
_entity.pdbx_description
1 polymer ?
#
loop_
_entity_poly.entity_id
_entity_poly.type
_entity_poly.pdbx_seq_one_letter_code
_entity_poly.pdbx_strand_id
1 'polypeptide(L)'
;SSLGSPPGDVEQGDLVDELWQDQAKRREIRLGEWIHSWDTPREEDLIQNFMSAEVSKELDDILLPHIASLQKLLDSPDLNQYGAEAYPVIDYILRSKKKPDGVGAYSIPFCGDISSHEYAKIARWFSENVPGASGQVEKWLGGMPLVHAFTLVVAHRKASDFEKRVEARNEEWNDSMLLKMAWADLMISYPTNSFVADVDLECLTALEARMFEDSEEAGPVGNQQWGLDGGQHHRRWNVYLGIPD
;
A
#
# COMPACT_ATOMS: atom_id res chain seq x y z
N SER A 1 6.71 13.54 46.35
CA SER A 1 5.85 13.46 45.16
C SER A 1 6.64 13.90 43.95
N SER A 2 7.31 12.98 43.25
CA SER A 2 8.00 13.28 41.99
C SER A 2 7.08 12.89 40.85
N LEU A 3 6.42 13.88 40.28
CA LEU A 3 5.79 13.75 38.96
C LEU A 3 6.92 13.57 37.96
N GLY A 4 7.01 12.39 37.36
CA GLY A 4 7.91 12.15 36.23
C GLY A 4 7.51 13.03 35.07
N SER A 5 8.50 13.63 34.42
CA SER A 5 8.32 14.38 33.17
C SER A 5 7.59 13.51 32.14
N PRO A 6 6.75 14.10 31.28
CA PRO A 6 6.08 13.36 30.23
C PRO A 6 7.13 12.70 29.31
N PRO A 7 6.84 11.51 28.74
CA PRO A 7 7.72 10.92 27.74
C PRO A 7 7.80 11.87 26.55
N GLY A 8 8.99 12.41 26.26
CA GLY A 8 9.23 13.27 25.10
C GLY A 8 10.06 14.53 25.35
N ASP A 9 10.25 14.97 26.60
CA ASP A 9 11.15 16.08 26.90
C ASP A 9 12.60 15.57 27.00
N VAL A 10 13.39 15.82 25.95
CA VAL A 10 14.84 15.55 25.94
C VAL A 10 15.56 16.81 26.40
N GLU A 11 16.38 16.72 27.46
CA GLU A 11 17.19 17.86 27.89
C GLU A 11 18.19 18.22 26.78
N GLN A 12 18.39 19.51 26.52
CA GLN A 12 19.31 19.95 25.46
C GLN A 12 20.75 19.40 25.64
N GLY A 13 21.16 19.12 26.89
CA GLY A 13 22.45 18.53 27.20
C GLY A 13 22.59 17.04 26.83
N ASP A 14 21.46 16.36 26.61
CA ASP A 14 21.36 14.96 26.20
C ASP A 14 21.25 14.81 24.67
N LEU A 15 21.10 15.92 23.94
CA LEU A 15 21.13 15.92 22.48
C LEU A 15 22.55 15.66 21.99
N VAL A 16 22.71 14.52 21.32
CA VAL A 16 23.95 14.08 20.70
C VAL A 16 23.62 13.73 19.24
N ASP A 17 23.88 14.64 18.32
CA ASP A 17 23.62 14.44 16.89
C ASP A 17 24.78 14.96 16.00
N GLU A 18 24.60 14.90 14.68
CA GLU A 18 25.52 15.43 13.67
C GLU A 18 25.70 16.95 13.76
N LEU A 19 24.67 17.72 14.13
CA LEU A 19 24.68 19.18 14.15
C LEU A 19 25.53 19.73 15.32
N TRP A 20 25.65 18.99 16.42
CA TRP A 20 26.48 19.37 17.59
C TRP A 20 27.91 18.80 17.58
N GLN A 21 28.24 17.91 16.64
CA GLN A 21 29.61 17.38 16.42
C GLN A 21 30.29 16.77 17.68
N ASP A 22 29.52 16.32 18.67
CA ASP A 22 30.06 15.73 19.92
C ASP A 22 30.43 14.26 19.72
N GLN A 23 31.62 14.06 19.15
CA GLN A 23 32.14 12.74 18.81
C GLN A 23 32.29 11.80 20.01
N ALA A 24 32.74 12.33 21.15
CA ALA A 24 33.02 11.52 22.34
C ALA A 24 31.73 10.91 22.87
N LYS A 25 30.67 11.72 23.02
CA LYS A 25 29.37 11.20 23.48
C LYS A 25 28.75 10.23 22.49
N ARG A 26 28.86 10.45 21.17
CA ARG A 26 28.33 9.50 20.16
C ARG A 26 28.90 8.09 20.32
N ARG A 27 30.19 7.99 20.62
CA ARG A 27 30.89 6.72 20.81
C ARG A 27 30.46 5.98 22.08
N GLU A 28 29.90 6.69 23.06
CA GLU A 28 29.37 6.09 24.30
C GLU A 28 27.93 5.58 24.15
N ILE A 29 27.20 5.98 23.10
CA ILE A 29 25.79 5.61 22.89
C ILE A 29 25.66 4.17 22.43
N ARG A 30 24.84 3.40 23.14
CA ARG A 30 24.44 2.05 22.73
C ARG A 30 23.03 2.06 22.16
N LEU A 31 22.93 1.65 20.90
CA LEU A 31 21.67 1.56 20.18
C LEU A 31 20.88 0.29 20.57
N GLY A 32 19.55 0.43 20.58
CA GLY A 32 18.61 -0.69 20.59
C GLY A 32 18.50 -1.32 19.20
N GLU A 33 17.97 -2.54 19.08
CA GLU A 33 17.75 -3.21 17.80
C GLU A 33 16.45 -2.71 17.15
N TRP A 34 16.49 -2.26 15.89
CA TRP A 34 15.30 -1.97 15.08
C TRP A 34 15.45 -2.52 13.64
N ILE A 35 14.35 -2.57 12.90
CA ILE A 35 14.34 -2.99 11.50
C ILE A 35 14.75 -1.80 10.65
N HIS A 36 15.76 -1.95 9.80
CA HIS A 36 16.21 -0.87 8.94
C HIS A 36 15.09 -0.36 8.03
N SER A 37 15.12 0.92 7.70
CA SER A 37 14.14 1.52 6.77
C SER A 37 14.13 0.79 5.42
N TRP A 38 15.30 0.36 4.93
CA TRP A 38 15.41 -0.41 3.69
C TRP A 38 14.87 -1.85 3.78
N ASP A 39 14.83 -2.42 4.99
CA ASP A 39 14.24 -3.74 5.27
C ASP A 39 12.73 -3.66 5.56
N THR A 40 12.18 -2.45 5.67
CA THR A 40 10.75 -2.25 5.92
C THR A 40 9.98 -2.49 4.62
N PRO A 41 9.05 -3.46 4.57
CA PRO A 41 8.28 -3.73 3.37
C PRO A 41 7.50 -2.49 2.94
N ARG A 42 7.66 -2.09 1.69
CA ARG A 42 6.88 -1.01 1.09
C ARG A 42 5.47 -1.48 0.80
N GLU A 43 4.56 -0.53 0.67
CA GLU A 43 3.19 -0.84 0.23
C GLU A 43 3.14 -1.61 -1.09
N GLU A 44 4.08 -1.33 -2.01
CA GLU A 44 4.27 -2.04 -3.26
C GLU A 44 4.64 -3.52 -3.05
N ASP A 45 5.45 -3.81 -2.02
CA ASP A 45 5.88 -5.19 -1.70
C ASP A 45 4.70 -6.03 -1.22
N LEU A 46 3.72 -5.42 -0.54
CA LEU A 46 2.49 -6.10 -0.13
C LEU A 46 1.65 -6.53 -1.33
N ILE A 47 1.58 -5.67 -2.36
CA ILE A 47 0.84 -5.96 -3.59
C ILE A 47 1.60 -6.99 -4.42
N GLN A 48 2.92 -6.89 -4.53
CA GLN A 48 3.74 -7.88 -5.25
C GLN A 48 3.72 -9.25 -4.57
N ASN A 49 3.75 -9.29 -3.24
CA ASN A 49 3.70 -10.51 -2.44
C ASN A 49 2.28 -10.79 -1.91
N PHE A 50 1.25 -10.51 -2.72
CA PHE A 50 -0.14 -10.65 -2.29
C PHE A 50 -0.49 -12.06 -1.79
N MET A 51 0.23 -13.10 -2.23
CA MET A 51 0.02 -14.49 -1.80
C MET A 51 0.23 -14.71 -0.29
N SER A 52 0.95 -13.83 0.42
CA SER A 52 1.09 -13.91 1.88
C SER A 52 -0.07 -13.28 2.65
N ALA A 53 -0.95 -12.51 2.00
CA ALA A 53 -2.02 -11.77 2.67
C ALA A 53 -3.10 -12.69 3.26
N GLU A 54 -3.61 -12.44 4.46
CA GLU A 54 -4.68 -13.27 5.03
C GLU A 54 -6.06 -12.87 4.46
N VAL A 55 -6.69 -13.81 3.74
CA VAL A 55 -8.02 -13.61 3.14
C VAL A 55 -9.09 -13.65 4.22
N SER A 56 -10.01 -12.68 4.21
CA SER A 56 -11.15 -12.64 5.13
C SER A 56 -12.36 -13.37 4.55
N LYS A 57 -13.20 -13.93 5.44
CA LYS A 57 -14.48 -14.56 5.06
C LYS A 57 -15.46 -13.56 4.42
N GLU A 58 -15.34 -12.28 4.77
CA GLU A 58 -16.13 -11.21 4.15
C GLU A 58 -15.96 -11.20 2.62
N LEU A 59 -14.74 -11.45 2.12
CA LEU A 59 -14.49 -11.48 0.68
C LEU A 59 -15.20 -12.64 -0.01
N ASP A 60 -15.37 -13.79 0.65
CA ASP A 60 -16.20 -14.88 0.11
C ASP A 60 -17.66 -14.43 0.00
N ASP A 61 -18.21 -13.86 1.07
CA ASP A 61 -19.61 -13.43 1.10
C ASP A 61 -19.91 -12.38 0.01
N ILE A 62 -18.93 -11.52 -0.30
CA ILE A 62 -19.05 -10.49 -1.33
C ILE A 62 -18.80 -11.04 -2.74
N LEU A 63 -17.68 -11.73 -2.97
CA LEU A 63 -17.15 -11.98 -4.32
C LEU A 63 -17.53 -13.35 -4.88
N LEU A 64 -17.80 -14.34 -4.02
CA LEU A 64 -18.16 -15.70 -4.44
C LEU A 64 -19.43 -15.74 -5.33
N PRO A 65 -20.49 -14.93 -5.07
CA PRO A 65 -21.65 -14.82 -5.96
C PRO A 65 -21.31 -14.32 -7.38
N HIS A 66 -20.15 -13.66 -7.55
CA HIS A 66 -19.74 -13.02 -8.80
C HIS A 66 -18.62 -13.76 -9.53
N ILE A 67 -18.21 -14.96 -9.10
CA ILE A 67 -17.12 -15.74 -9.73
C ILE A 67 -17.30 -15.88 -11.24
N ALA A 68 -18.50 -16.22 -11.72
CA ALA A 68 -18.76 -16.36 -13.15
C ALA A 68 -18.56 -15.04 -13.93
N SER A 69 -18.90 -13.91 -13.32
CA SER A 69 -18.67 -12.57 -13.88
C SER A 69 -17.18 -12.25 -13.97
N LEU A 70 -16.45 -12.48 -12.88
CA LEU A 70 -15.01 -12.24 -12.79
C LEU A 70 -14.21 -13.13 -13.74
N GLN A 71 -14.59 -14.41 -13.83
CA GLN A 71 -14.02 -15.34 -14.80
C GLN A 71 -14.30 -14.89 -16.24
N LYS A 72 -15.53 -14.47 -16.55
CA LYS A 72 -15.86 -13.93 -17.88
C LYS A 72 -15.00 -12.72 -18.24
N LEU A 73 -14.68 -11.85 -17.29
CA LEU A 73 -13.79 -10.71 -17.52
C LEU A 73 -12.33 -11.11 -17.76
N LEU A 74 -11.88 -12.20 -17.14
CA LEU A 74 -10.56 -12.76 -17.36
C LEU A 74 -10.43 -13.44 -18.74
N ASP A 75 -11.46 -14.20 -19.12
CA ASP A 75 -11.42 -15.06 -20.32
C ASP A 75 -11.68 -14.31 -21.62
N SER A 76 -12.46 -13.21 -21.60
CA SER A 76 -12.90 -12.52 -22.81
C SER A 76 -12.45 -11.05 -22.86
N PRO A 77 -11.53 -10.69 -23.77
CA PRO A 77 -11.08 -9.31 -23.93
C PRO A 77 -12.04 -8.46 -24.80
N ASP A 78 -13.11 -9.04 -25.37
CA ASP A 78 -14.05 -8.30 -26.21
C ASP A 78 -15.03 -7.48 -25.37
N LEU A 79 -14.66 -6.22 -25.15
CA LEU A 79 -15.40 -5.24 -24.36
C LEU A 79 -16.83 -4.99 -24.86
N ASN A 80 -17.14 -5.28 -26.13
CA ASN A 80 -18.47 -5.01 -26.70
C ASN A 80 -19.53 -6.02 -26.22
N GLN A 81 -19.13 -7.11 -25.57
CA GLN A 81 -20.03 -8.17 -25.08
C GLN A 81 -20.57 -7.90 -23.67
N TYR A 82 -20.29 -6.73 -23.11
CA TYR A 82 -20.62 -6.38 -21.73
C TYR A 82 -21.54 -5.16 -21.69
N GLY A 83 -22.56 -5.21 -20.84
CA GLY A 83 -23.44 -4.07 -20.57
C GLY A 83 -22.76 -3.08 -19.63
N ALA A 84 -22.76 -1.79 -20.00
CA ALA A 84 -22.17 -0.71 -19.21
C ALA A 84 -22.71 -0.61 -17.77
N GLU A 85 -23.95 -1.06 -17.56
CA GLU A 85 -24.60 -1.04 -16.24
C GLU A 85 -24.01 -2.07 -15.27
N ALA A 86 -23.63 -3.24 -15.77
CA ALA A 86 -23.04 -4.30 -14.97
C ALA A 86 -21.52 -4.14 -14.81
N TYR A 87 -20.86 -3.41 -15.74
CA TYR A 87 -19.41 -3.26 -15.77
C TYR A 87 -18.98 -1.81 -16.02
N PRO A 88 -19.05 -0.93 -14.99
CA PRO A 88 -18.66 0.48 -15.11
C PRO A 88 -17.20 0.68 -15.59
N VAL A 89 -16.29 -0.22 -15.19
CA VAL A 89 -14.89 -0.20 -15.65
C VAL A 89 -14.77 -0.39 -17.16
N ILE A 90 -15.64 -1.18 -17.78
CA ILE A 90 -15.66 -1.39 -19.24
C ILE A 90 -16.17 -0.13 -19.95
N ASP A 91 -17.24 0.48 -19.44
CA ASP A 91 -17.75 1.77 -19.96
C ASP A 91 -16.65 2.84 -19.93
N TYR A 92 -15.87 2.90 -18.85
CA TYR A 92 -14.69 3.76 -18.77
C TYR A 92 -13.63 3.45 -19.84
N ILE A 93 -13.25 2.18 -20.03
CA ILE A 93 -12.24 1.79 -21.03
C ILE A 93 -12.69 2.19 -22.44
N LEU A 94 -13.95 1.90 -22.78
CA LEU A 94 -14.53 2.22 -24.10
C LEU A 94 -14.58 3.73 -24.34
N ARG A 95 -15.05 4.52 -23.35
CA ARG A 95 -15.13 5.99 -23.46
C ARG A 95 -13.77 6.66 -23.51
N SER A 96 -12.82 6.18 -22.72
CA SER A 96 -11.44 6.70 -22.68
C SER A 96 -10.59 6.23 -23.88
N LYS A 97 -11.10 5.30 -24.69
CA LYS A 97 -10.38 4.68 -25.82
C LYS A 97 -9.03 4.11 -25.39
N LYS A 98 -8.98 3.56 -24.16
CA LYS A 98 -7.76 2.97 -23.61
C LYS A 98 -7.41 1.72 -24.41
N LYS A 99 -6.12 1.54 -24.70
CA LYS A 99 -5.63 0.38 -25.42
C LYS A 99 -5.16 -0.68 -24.43
N PRO A 100 -5.31 -1.97 -24.76
CA PRO A 100 -4.69 -3.02 -23.97
C PRO A 100 -3.16 -2.94 -24.10
N ASP A 101 -2.47 -3.46 -23.10
CA ASP A 101 -1.01 -3.60 -23.11
C ASP A 101 -0.53 -4.79 -23.97
N GLY A 102 0.77 -5.10 -23.90
CA GLY A 102 1.39 -6.17 -24.67
C GLY A 102 0.89 -7.58 -24.35
N VAL A 103 0.20 -7.78 -23.23
CA VAL A 103 -0.39 -9.06 -22.81
C VAL A 103 -1.90 -9.09 -22.98
N GLY A 104 -2.50 -8.03 -23.52
CA GLY A 104 -3.94 -7.91 -23.75
C GLY A 104 -4.72 -7.41 -22.54
N ALA A 105 -4.04 -6.94 -21.49
CA ALA A 105 -4.68 -6.44 -20.28
C ALA A 105 -4.95 -4.95 -20.36
N TYR A 106 -6.01 -4.51 -19.70
CA TYR A 106 -6.31 -3.08 -19.52
C TYR A 106 -5.87 -2.68 -18.12
N SER A 107 -4.70 -2.05 -18.01
CA SER A 107 -4.24 -1.45 -16.76
C SER A 107 -5.24 -0.38 -16.30
N ILE A 108 -5.65 -0.39 -15.03
CA ILE A 108 -6.60 0.59 -14.47
C ILE A 108 -6.00 1.18 -13.18
N PRO A 109 -5.69 2.49 -13.14
CA PRO A 109 -4.97 3.10 -12.01
C PRO A 109 -5.89 3.52 -10.85
N PHE A 110 -7.07 2.89 -10.71
CA PHE A 110 -8.09 3.29 -9.74
C PHE A 110 -8.34 2.19 -8.70
N CYS A 111 -8.10 2.54 -7.44
CA CYS A 111 -8.37 1.69 -6.28
C CYS A 111 -9.15 2.42 -5.17
N GLY A 112 -9.50 3.71 -5.35
CA GLY A 112 -10.24 4.47 -4.33
C GLY A 112 -9.53 4.47 -2.97
N ASP A 113 -10.30 4.26 -1.91
CA ASP A 113 -9.82 4.16 -0.52
C ASP A 113 -9.36 2.74 -0.13
N ILE A 114 -9.14 1.84 -1.10
CA ILE A 114 -8.64 0.49 -0.81
C ILE A 114 -7.15 0.60 -0.46
N SER A 115 -6.80 0.24 0.78
CA SER A 115 -5.41 0.20 1.23
C SER A 115 -4.62 -0.91 0.53
N SER A 116 -3.30 -0.79 0.49
CA SER A 116 -2.39 -1.78 -0.10
C SER A 116 -2.54 -3.19 0.52
N HIS A 117 -2.89 -3.25 1.82
CA HIS A 117 -3.24 -4.51 2.49
C HIS A 117 -4.54 -5.13 1.98
N GLU A 118 -5.60 -4.32 1.83
CA GLU A 118 -6.87 -4.78 1.27
C GLU A 118 -6.74 -5.18 -0.19
N TYR A 119 -5.96 -4.43 -0.96
CA TYR A 119 -5.59 -4.78 -2.33
C TYR A 119 -4.99 -6.19 -2.37
N ALA A 120 -3.97 -6.45 -1.55
CA ALA A 120 -3.28 -7.74 -1.49
C ALA A 120 -4.24 -8.89 -1.12
N LYS A 121 -5.15 -8.67 -0.15
CA LYS A 121 -6.16 -9.67 0.23
C LYS A 121 -7.13 -9.98 -0.91
N ILE A 122 -7.63 -8.96 -1.61
CA ILE A 122 -8.55 -9.14 -2.74
C ILE A 122 -7.82 -9.82 -3.91
N ALA A 123 -6.57 -9.43 -4.19
CA ALA A 123 -5.73 -10.07 -5.22
C ALA A 123 -5.48 -11.55 -4.91
N ARG A 124 -5.18 -11.89 -3.65
CA ARG A 124 -5.04 -13.29 -3.22
C ARG A 124 -6.33 -14.06 -3.38
N TRP A 125 -7.44 -13.51 -2.87
CA TRP A 125 -8.76 -14.14 -3.03
C TRP A 125 -9.07 -14.40 -4.50
N PHE A 126 -8.81 -13.42 -5.38
CA PHE A 126 -9.04 -13.52 -6.82
C PHE A 126 -8.20 -14.64 -7.45
N SER A 127 -6.91 -14.70 -7.11
CA SER A 127 -5.98 -15.74 -7.59
C SER A 127 -6.41 -17.15 -7.18
N GLU A 128 -6.90 -17.32 -5.95
CA GLU A 128 -7.30 -18.61 -5.40
C GLU A 128 -8.68 -19.09 -5.88
N ASN A 129 -9.63 -18.17 -6.13
CA ASN A 129 -11.04 -18.52 -6.36
C ASN A 129 -11.52 -18.34 -7.81
N VAL A 130 -10.91 -17.45 -8.60
CA VAL A 130 -11.32 -17.25 -10.00
C VAL A 130 -10.63 -18.29 -10.89
N PRO A 131 -11.37 -19.16 -11.59
CA PRO A 131 -10.76 -20.20 -12.41
C PRO A 131 -9.79 -19.63 -13.46
N GLY A 132 -8.57 -20.17 -13.49
CA GLY A 132 -7.53 -19.76 -14.42
C GLY A 132 -6.77 -18.47 -14.04
N ALA A 133 -7.12 -17.81 -12.94
CA ALA A 133 -6.47 -16.56 -12.50
C ALA A 133 -5.02 -16.78 -12.06
N SER A 134 -4.74 -17.80 -11.26
CA SER A 134 -3.39 -18.09 -10.74
C SER A 134 -2.33 -18.30 -11.83
N GLY A 135 -2.72 -18.73 -13.02
CA GLY A 135 -1.82 -18.93 -14.17
C GLY A 135 -1.69 -17.74 -15.12
N GLN A 136 -2.38 -16.63 -14.86
CA GLN A 136 -2.48 -15.47 -15.76
C GLN A 136 -2.42 -14.14 -14.99
N VAL A 137 -1.56 -14.07 -13.96
CA VAL A 137 -1.46 -12.92 -13.04
C VAL A 137 -1.29 -11.60 -13.79
N GLU A 138 -0.47 -11.60 -14.85
CA GLU A 138 -0.20 -10.45 -15.71
C GLU A 138 -1.44 -9.90 -16.43
N LYS A 139 -2.51 -10.69 -16.55
CA LYS A 139 -3.75 -10.25 -17.23
C LYS A 139 -4.74 -9.53 -16.33
N TRP A 140 -4.64 -9.73 -15.01
CA TRP A 140 -5.64 -9.21 -14.06
C TRP A 140 -5.05 -8.39 -12.92
N LEU A 141 -3.79 -8.62 -12.51
CA LEU A 141 -3.15 -7.82 -11.47
C LEU A 141 -2.95 -6.39 -11.98
N GLY A 142 -3.50 -5.40 -11.27
CA GLY A 142 -3.56 -4.01 -11.76
C GLY A 142 -4.47 -3.79 -12.97
N GLY A 143 -5.24 -4.80 -13.37
CA GLY A 143 -6.06 -4.83 -14.57
C GLY A 143 -7.56 -4.74 -14.31
N MET A 144 -8.32 -4.60 -15.39
CA MET A 144 -9.78 -4.53 -15.38
C MET A 144 -10.48 -5.61 -14.53
N PRO A 145 -10.15 -6.92 -14.60
CA PRO A 145 -10.87 -7.94 -13.83
C PRO A 145 -10.77 -7.72 -12.31
N LEU A 146 -9.58 -7.41 -11.81
CA LEU A 146 -9.35 -7.16 -10.39
C LEU A 146 -10.02 -5.85 -9.94
N VAL A 147 -9.97 -4.81 -10.76
CA VAL A 147 -10.64 -3.55 -10.44
C VAL A 147 -12.17 -3.68 -10.45
N HIS A 148 -12.73 -4.60 -11.25
CA HIS A 148 -14.14 -4.94 -11.11
C HIS A 148 -14.43 -5.60 -9.75
N ALA A 149 -13.55 -6.47 -9.25
CA ALA A 149 -13.67 -7.02 -7.90
C ALA A 149 -13.61 -5.91 -6.83
N PHE A 150 -12.73 -4.92 -6.97
CA PHE A 150 -12.72 -3.73 -6.11
C PHE A 150 -14.06 -2.99 -6.13
N THR A 151 -14.65 -2.85 -7.32
CA THR A 151 -15.95 -2.20 -7.48
C THR A 151 -17.05 -2.94 -6.72
N LEU A 152 -17.05 -4.29 -6.76
CA LEU A 152 -17.99 -5.13 -6.01
C LEU A 152 -17.82 -4.99 -4.49
N VAL A 153 -16.57 -4.98 -4.00
CA VAL A 153 -16.27 -4.79 -2.58
C VAL A 153 -16.74 -3.42 -2.08
N VAL A 154 -16.41 -2.36 -2.82
CA VAL A 154 -16.86 -0.99 -2.48
C VAL A 154 -18.38 -0.87 -2.55
N ALA A 155 -19.01 -1.46 -3.58
CA ALA A 155 -20.45 -1.49 -3.72
C ALA A 155 -21.13 -2.13 -2.51
N HIS A 156 -20.63 -3.28 -2.04
CA HIS A 156 -21.18 -3.95 -0.86
C HIS A 156 -21.00 -3.10 0.40
N ARG A 157 -19.77 -2.65 0.67
CA ARG A 157 -19.44 -1.96 1.93
C ARG A 157 -20.08 -0.58 2.07
N LYS A 158 -20.16 0.17 0.98
CA LYS A 158 -20.69 1.55 0.96
C LYS A 158 -22.16 1.62 0.49
N ALA A 159 -22.85 0.49 0.35
CA ALA A 159 -24.23 0.42 -0.18
C ALA A 159 -25.18 1.39 0.53
N SER A 160 -25.28 1.32 1.85
CA SER A 160 -26.18 2.18 2.63
C SER A 160 -25.80 3.66 2.57
N ASP A 161 -24.50 3.98 2.40
CA ASP A 161 -24.04 5.35 2.26
C ASP A 161 -24.32 5.90 0.85
N PHE A 162 -24.30 5.04 -0.17
CA PHE A 162 -24.75 5.40 -1.51
C PHE A 162 -26.26 5.65 -1.54
N GLU A 163 -27.05 4.80 -0.89
CA GLU A 163 -28.51 4.94 -0.79
C GLU A 163 -28.90 6.27 -0.13
N LYS A 164 -28.34 6.59 1.05
CA LYS A 164 -28.57 7.88 1.72
C LYS A 164 -28.19 9.08 0.85
N ARG A 165 -27.11 8.98 0.06
CA ARG A 165 -26.68 10.05 -0.86
C ARG A 165 -27.68 10.26 -2.00
N VAL A 166 -28.31 9.20 -2.49
CA VAL A 166 -29.35 9.24 -3.53
C VAL A 166 -30.65 9.83 -2.96
N GLU A 167 -31.07 9.37 -1.77
CA GLU A 167 -32.24 9.92 -1.05
C GLU A 167 -32.09 11.42 -0.80
N ALA A 168 -30.92 11.88 -0.35
CA ALA A 168 -30.65 13.30 -0.12
C ALA A 168 -30.73 14.15 -1.41
N ARG A 169 -30.56 13.55 -2.59
CA ARG A 169 -30.73 14.21 -3.89
C ARG A 169 -32.14 14.11 -4.47
N ASN A 170 -33.07 13.43 -3.79
CA ASN A 170 -34.41 13.10 -4.28
C ASN A 170 -34.39 12.35 -5.63
N GLU A 171 -33.39 11.49 -5.84
CA GLU A 171 -33.28 10.61 -7.01
C GLU A 171 -33.91 9.23 -6.69
N GLU A 172 -34.52 8.58 -7.68
CA GLU A 172 -34.99 7.20 -7.51
C GLU A 172 -33.81 6.23 -7.54
N TRP A 173 -33.75 5.32 -6.58
CA TRP A 173 -32.77 4.24 -6.57
C TRP A 173 -33.03 3.26 -7.71
N ASN A 174 -31.97 2.92 -8.45
CA ASN A 174 -31.97 1.85 -9.45
C ASN A 174 -30.79 0.92 -9.16
N ASP A 175 -30.99 -0.39 -9.28
CA ASP A 175 -29.96 -1.43 -9.07
C ASP A 175 -28.66 -1.17 -9.88
N SER A 176 -28.76 -0.54 -11.06
CA SER A 176 -27.60 -0.17 -11.87
C SER A 176 -26.78 1.00 -11.30
N MET A 177 -27.30 1.75 -10.33
CA MET A 177 -26.61 2.89 -9.71
C MET A 177 -25.55 2.46 -8.73
N LEU A 178 -25.75 1.35 -8.01
CA LEU A 178 -24.83 0.92 -6.96
C LEU A 178 -23.40 0.75 -7.49
N LEU A 179 -23.24 -0.01 -8.57
CA LEU A 179 -21.92 -0.25 -9.18
C LEU A 179 -21.35 1.03 -9.81
N LYS A 180 -22.18 1.89 -10.40
CA LYS A 180 -21.73 3.17 -10.97
C LYS A 180 -21.22 4.12 -9.88
N MET A 181 -21.90 4.17 -8.72
CA MET A 181 -21.47 4.98 -7.59
C MET A 181 -20.21 4.41 -6.94
N ALA A 182 -20.11 3.09 -6.78
CA ALA A 182 -18.89 2.43 -6.30
C ALA A 182 -17.70 2.70 -7.24
N TRP A 183 -17.91 2.63 -8.55
CA TRP A 183 -16.90 2.97 -9.54
C TRP A 183 -16.48 4.44 -9.47
N ALA A 184 -17.44 5.36 -9.36
CA ALA A 184 -17.15 6.77 -9.19
C ALA A 184 -16.36 7.05 -7.91
N ASP A 185 -16.68 6.35 -6.82
CA ASP A 185 -15.96 6.42 -5.54
C ASP A 185 -14.51 5.93 -5.71
N LEU A 186 -14.27 4.83 -6.43
CA LEU A 186 -12.93 4.35 -6.78
C LEU A 186 -12.13 5.37 -7.62
N MET A 187 -12.81 6.14 -8.47
CA MET A 187 -12.19 7.17 -9.31
C MET A 187 -11.89 8.47 -8.57
N ILE A 188 -12.62 8.82 -7.50
CA ILE A 188 -12.49 10.12 -6.83
C ILE A 188 -11.16 10.23 -6.06
N SER A 189 -10.67 9.15 -5.46
CA SER A 189 -9.50 9.17 -4.56
C SER A 189 -8.12 9.22 -5.27
N TYR A 190 -7.93 10.01 -6.33
CA TYR A 190 -6.66 10.10 -7.10
C TYR A 190 -5.40 10.41 -6.25
N PRO A 191 -4.17 10.06 -6.71
CA PRO A 191 -3.73 9.03 -7.66
C PRO A 191 -2.94 7.90 -6.97
N THR A 192 -2.75 6.77 -7.65
CA THR A 192 -1.73 5.74 -7.33
C THR A 192 -0.28 6.28 -7.26
N ASN A 193 -0.07 7.56 -7.61
CA ASN A 193 1.19 8.28 -7.39
C ASN A 193 1.29 8.98 -6.03
N SER A 194 0.23 8.95 -5.20
CA SER A 194 0.37 9.11 -3.77
C SER A 194 0.26 7.72 -3.15
N PHE A 195 1.31 6.91 -3.31
CA PHE A 195 1.77 6.24 -2.10
C PHE A 195 1.85 7.35 -1.07
N VAL A 196 0.97 7.31 -0.07
CA VAL A 196 1.06 8.24 1.04
C VAL A 196 2.52 8.17 1.45
N ALA A 197 3.26 9.27 1.31
CA ALA A 197 4.64 9.31 1.74
C ALA A 197 4.62 8.76 3.16
N ASP A 198 5.22 7.60 3.37
CA ASP A 198 5.30 7.00 4.68
C ASP A 198 6.29 7.89 5.44
N VAL A 199 5.75 8.94 6.05
CA VAL A 199 6.54 10.01 6.68
C VAL A 199 7.44 9.40 7.74
N ASP A 200 6.96 8.37 8.43
CA ASP A 200 7.75 7.65 9.43
C ASP A 200 8.91 6.91 8.75
N LEU A 201 8.65 6.18 7.66
CA LEU A 201 9.70 5.51 6.89
C LEU A 201 10.70 6.49 6.27
N GLU A 202 10.25 7.61 5.70
CA GLU A 202 11.11 8.65 5.15
C GLU A 202 11.96 9.30 6.26
N CYS A 203 11.37 9.59 7.42
CA CYS A 203 12.08 10.13 8.57
C CYS A 203 13.10 9.14 9.12
N LEU A 204 12.76 7.84 9.19
CA LEU A 204 13.68 6.78 9.56
C LEU A 204 14.81 6.64 8.54
N THR A 205 14.49 6.67 7.24
CA THR A 205 15.49 6.62 6.15
C THR A 205 16.46 7.79 6.27
N ALA A 206 15.96 9.01 6.48
CA ALA A 206 16.78 10.20 6.63
C ALA A 206 17.62 10.18 7.92
N LEU A 207 17.08 9.64 9.01
CA LEU A 207 17.80 9.45 10.26
C LEU A 207 18.94 8.43 10.08
N GLU A 208 18.65 7.28 9.47
CA GLU A 208 19.63 6.22 9.21
C GLU A 208 20.75 6.70 8.27
N ALA A 209 20.41 7.44 7.22
CA ALA A 209 21.41 8.08 6.36
C ALA A 209 22.35 8.97 7.19
N ARG A 210 21.82 9.90 8.00
CA ARG A 210 22.68 10.77 8.83
C ARG A 210 23.49 10.02 9.89
N MET A 211 22.96 8.92 10.42
CA MET A 211 23.64 8.17 11.47
C MET A 211 24.70 7.21 10.92
N PHE A 212 24.46 6.62 9.75
CA PHE A 212 25.22 5.46 9.26
C PHE A 212 25.84 5.65 7.87
N GLU A 213 25.64 6.80 7.21
CA GLU A 213 26.30 7.11 5.94
C GLU A 213 27.82 7.03 6.09
N ASP A 214 28.44 6.12 5.34
CA ASP A 214 29.90 5.93 5.31
C ASP A 214 30.49 6.68 4.11
N SER A 215 30.51 8.02 4.18
CA SER A 215 31.00 8.89 3.12
C SER A 215 31.98 9.94 3.66
N GLU A 216 32.83 10.48 2.77
CA GLU A 216 33.67 11.64 3.12
C GLU A 216 32.83 12.88 3.49
N GLU A 217 31.61 12.98 2.95
CA GLU A 217 30.68 14.09 3.16
C GLU A 217 30.06 14.06 4.58
N ALA A 218 29.81 12.86 5.12
CA ALA A 218 29.33 12.65 6.49
C ALA A 218 30.39 12.95 7.58
N GLY A 219 31.65 13.17 7.18
CA GLY A 219 32.73 13.61 8.06
C GLY A 219 32.95 12.67 9.26
N PRO A 220 33.17 13.18 10.49
CA PRO A 220 33.40 12.34 11.66
C PRO A 220 32.22 11.43 12.03
N VAL A 221 31.01 11.70 11.55
CA VAL A 221 29.81 10.91 11.84
C VAL A 221 29.79 9.60 11.05
N GLY A 222 30.30 9.62 9.82
CA GLY A 222 30.27 8.46 8.91
C GLY A 222 31.30 7.36 9.18
N ASN A 223 32.25 7.58 10.09
CA ASN A 223 33.34 6.63 10.36
C ASN A 223 32.94 5.43 11.26
N GLN A 224 31.72 4.94 11.12
CA GLN A 224 31.18 3.81 11.89
C GLN A 224 31.33 3.93 13.42
N GLN A 225 31.05 5.13 13.96
CA GLN A 225 31.52 5.50 15.30
C GLN A 225 30.55 5.24 16.46
N TRP A 226 29.32 4.79 16.18
CA TRP A 226 28.31 4.60 17.22
C TRP A 226 28.69 3.44 18.15
N GLY A 227 28.65 3.67 19.47
CA GLY A 227 28.85 2.63 20.49
C GLY A 227 30.25 2.03 20.62
N LEU A 228 31.26 2.56 19.93
CA LEU A 228 32.64 2.05 20.00
C LEU A 228 33.22 2.04 21.42
N ASP A 229 32.89 3.05 22.23
CA ASP A 229 33.41 3.20 23.59
C ASP A 229 32.39 2.75 24.66
N GLY A 230 31.09 2.78 24.32
CA GLY A 230 30.00 2.32 25.18
C GLY A 230 29.86 0.78 25.26
N GLY A 231 30.49 0.05 24.34
CA GLY A 231 30.42 -1.41 24.23
C GLY A 231 29.30 -1.88 23.29
N GLN A 232 29.06 -3.20 23.27
CA GLN A 232 28.14 -3.82 22.29
C GLN A 232 26.74 -3.19 22.33
N HIS A 233 26.19 -2.91 21.14
CA HIS A 233 24.77 -2.60 20.97
C HIS A 233 23.88 -3.76 21.46
N HIS A 234 22.59 -3.46 21.64
CA HIS A 234 21.64 -4.47 22.09
C HIS A 234 21.74 -5.75 21.24
N ARG A 235 21.81 -6.91 21.90
CA ARG A 235 21.94 -8.24 21.26
C ARG A 235 23.11 -8.41 20.27
N ARG A 236 24.16 -7.58 20.37
CA ARG A 236 25.29 -7.56 19.42
C ARG A 236 24.85 -7.21 17.99
N TRP A 237 23.76 -6.46 17.88
CA TRP A 237 23.30 -5.96 16.60
C TRP A 237 24.41 -5.09 15.97
N ASN A 238 24.70 -5.36 14.70
CA ASN A 238 25.65 -4.57 13.94
C ASN A 238 24.87 -3.68 12.99
N VAL A 239 24.84 -2.39 13.32
CA VAL A 239 24.06 -1.37 12.60
C VAL A 239 24.57 -1.09 11.19
N TYR A 240 25.77 -1.57 10.84
CA TYR A 240 26.38 -1.39 9.52
C TYR A 240 26.23 -2.61 8.61
N LEU A 241 25.64 -3.72 9.11
CA LEU A 241 25.40 -4.90 8.27
C LEU A 241 24.09 -4.72 7.48
N GLY A 242 24.18 -4.91 6.15
CA GLY A 242 22.99 -4.91 5.28
C GLY A 242 22.60 -3.53 4.74
N ILE A 243 23.31 -2.47 5.12
CA ILE A 243 23.17 -1.15 4.49
C ILE A 243 23.72 -1.25 3.05
N PRO A 244 22.96 -0.81 2.03
CA PRO A 244 23.46 -0.73 0.65
C PRO A 244 24.65 0.22 0.54
N ASP A 245 25.66 -0.14 -0.26
CA ASP A 245 26.78 0.75 -0.65
C ASP A 245 26.30 1.99 -1.41
#